data_AF-A0A840TQF2-F1
#
_entry.id   AF-A0A840TQF2-F1
#
_cell.length_a   1.000
_cell.length_b   1.000
_cell.length_c   1.000
_cell.angle_alpha   90.00
_cell.angle_beta   90.00
_cell.angle_gamma   90.00
#
_symmetry.space_group_name_H-M   'P 1'
#
loop_
_entity.id
_entity.type
_entity.pdbx_description
1 polymer ?
#
loop_
_entity_poly.entity_id
_entity_poly.type
_entity_poly.pdbx_seq_one_letter_code
_entity_poly.pdbx_strand_id
1 'polypeptide(L)'
;MVESKEQRPLAYVNIGIKEKNIGAISKEDGSFEINIAHEYQNDSLTFSLVGYKESNFLIRELVLDTTVLVRLKEKVVQLREVAVVGEKLVEKKYGIKKRGTIHFTDGIFKKDDSFEIGQVINLGSSPAQITSVNLHVNSSRPDSASFRINFYRYDADENTPKERIMEQSILQRHPIKEGWLKFDLAEYSILLKGSVLASIEFIPENKEDVKQIFYEVKLGGSSKSFFRRTSLGRWTRPPHHYCLYITATTSKEAPDEPDDTETLPTFTLKSDFSNEPFSLFVRLPKEYAKNPQRTYPVFYLLDGNVYFDPVAHYADKLTRKKRNTIDPILVGIGYENAYVMDSLRDRDYTFPRALPADGFKISGEGEKFYQFVKEKIVTHIDSAYRTDKVNRTIMGHSLGGYFVLHALTHHLSGQTIFTNFVAASPSIDYHTNYILDVIERLANKGENAERAGLFLTIGALEVLEDQPNGFKRLTEILAKKSIDTNAKVYKDWGHMETAIPTFEEAVRQVMHKNNSRKK
;
A
#
# COMPACT_ATOMS: atom_id res chain seq x y z
N MET A 1 4.25 -18.25 28.54
CA MET A 1 5.65 -18.10 28.08
C MET A 1 6.50 -17.57 29.19
N VAL A 2 7.71 -18.08 29.32
CA VAL A 2 8.60 -17.70 30.42
C VAL A 2 10.04 -17.53 29.98
N GLU A 3 10.78 -16.75 30.76
CA GLU A 3 12.21 -16.60 30.66
C GLU A 3 12.92 -17.92 31.06
N SER A 4 13.98 -18.28 30.34
CA SER A 4 14.57 -19.61 30.46
C SER A 4 15.22 -19.89 31.82
N LYS A 5 15.79 -18.88 32.51
CA LYS A 5 16.52 -19.07 33.77
C LYS A 5 15.59 -18.89 34.97
N GLU A 6 14.93 -17.75 35.09
CA GLU A 6 14.18 -17.36 36.28
C GLU A 6 12.69 -17.69 36.20
N GLN A 7 12.23 -18.32 35.10
CA GLN A 7 10.84 -18.75 34.91
C GLN A 7 9.81 -17.61 34.95
N ARG A 8 10.26 -16.35 34.84
CA ARG A 8 9.37 -15.20 34.87
C ARG A 8 8.50 -15.15 33.61
N PRO A 9 7.20 -14.81 33.73
CA PRO A 9 6.34 -14.58 32.58
C PRO A 9 6.92 -13.57 31.60
N LEU A 10 6.85 -13.87 30.31
CA LEU A 10 7.28 -12.95 29.24
C LEU A 10 6.06 -12.34 28.56
N ALA A 11 5.82 -11.07 28.88
CA ALA A 11 4.75 -10.27 28.29
C ALA A 11 5.10 -9.79 26.89
N TYR A 12 4.07 -9.64 26.06
CA TYR A 12 4.14 -9.04 24.72
C TYR A 12 5.14 -9.67 23.75
N VAL A 13 5.44 -10.96 23.87
CA VAL A 13 6.24 -11.69 22.87
C VAL A 13 5.46 -11.77 21.57
N ASN A 14 6.13 -11.50 20.45
CA ASN A 14 5.54 -11.66 19.13
C ASN A 14 5.56 -13.14 18.74
N ILE A 15 4.39 -13.68 18.42
CA ILE A 15 4.18 -15.08 18.07
C ILE A 15 3.58 -15.12 16.68
N GLY A 16 4.04 -16.01 15.79
CA GLY A 16 3.44 -16.13 14.47
C GLY A 16 4.29 -16.88 13.46
N ILE A 17 3.77 -16.97 12.24
CA ILE A 17 4.48 -17.60 11.13
C ILE A 17 5.16 -16.50 10.32
N LYS A 18 6.49 -16.58 10.18
CA LYS A 18 7.25 -15.55 9.45
C LYS A 18 6.73 -15.37 8.04
N GLU A 19 6.70 -14.12 7.60
CA GLU A 19 6.24 -13.71 6.26
C GLU A 19 4.77 -14.03 5.96
N LYS A 20 4.00 -14.41 6.99
CA LYS A 20 2.55 -14.62 6.91
C LYS A 20 1.86 -13.68 7.88
N ASN A 21 0.69 -13.21 7.51
CA ASN A 21 -0.13 -12.33 8.35
C ASN A 21 -0.90 -13.13 9.41
N ILE A 22 -0.23 -14.11 10.04
CA ILE A 22 -0.78 -15.02 11.06
C ILE A 22 0.11 -14.90 12.30
N GLY A 23 -0.46 -14.41 13.40
CA GLY A 23 0.29 -14.12 14.60
C GLY A 23 -0.56 -13.65 15.76
N ALA A 24 0.05 -13.61 16.93
CA ALA A 24 -0.53 -13.15 18.18
C ALA A 24 0.58 -12.47 19.01
N ILE A 25 0.16 -11.80 20.08
CA ILE A 25 1.07 -11.22 21.07
C ILE A 25 0.70 -11.81 22.44
N SER A 26 1.70 -12.13 23.27
CA SER A 26 1.37 -12.59 24.63
C SER A 26 0.85 -11.51 25.54
N LYS A 27 -0.04 -11.92 26.45
CA LYS A 27 -0.57 -11.12 27.54
C LYS A 27 0.51 -10.86 28.60
N GLU A 28 0.18 -10.01 29.57
CA GLU A 28 1.09 -9.64 30.68
C GLU A 28 1.55 -10.85 31.51
N ASP A 29 0.69 -11.87 31.64
CA ASP A 29 1.00 -13.14 32.30
C ASP A 29 1.76 -14.14 31.40
N GLY A 30 2.15 -13.70 30.20
CA GLY A 30 2.84 -14.50 29.20
C GLY A 30 1.97 -15.57 28.52
N SER A 31 0.67 -15.63 28.79
CA SER A 31 -0.27 -16.48 28.06
C SER A 31 -0.51 -15.94 26.65
N PHE A 32 -0.89 -16.81 25.72
CA PHE A 32 -1.23 -16.44 24.35
C PHE A 32 -2.20 -17.46 23.76
N GLU A 33 -2.93 -17.04 22.74
CA GLU A 33 -3.81 -17.89 21.95
C GLU A 33 -3.59 -17.52 20.47
N ILE A 34 -3.56 -18.52 19.59
CA ILE A 34 -3.39 -18.30 18.16
C ILE A 34 -4.13 -19.38 17.38
N ASN A 35 -4.98 -18.95 16.47
CA ASN A 35 -5.69 -19.84 15.55
C ASN A 35 -4.89 -20.00 14.27
N ILE A 36 -4.47 -21.22 13.97
CA ILE A 36 -3.65 -21.53 12.79
C ILE A 36 -4.40 -22.55 11.93
N ALA A 37 -4.67 -22.21 10.67
CA ALA A 37 -5.32 -23.11 9.74
C ALA A 37 -4.44 -24.35 9.45
N HIS A 38 -5.09 -25.50 9.26
CA HIS A 38 -4.41 -26.79 9.05
C HIS A 38 -3.43 -26.79 7.86
N GLU A 39 -3.65 -25.95 6.84
CA GLU A 39 -2.73 -25.81 5.71
C GLU A 39 -1.30 -25.36 6.11
N TYR A 40 -1.14 -24.73 7.27
CA TYR A 40 0.13 -24.23 7.78
C TYR A 40 0.88 -25.20 8.70
N GLN A 41 0.41 -26.44 8.83
CA GLN A 41 0.99 -27.45 9.72
C GLN A 41 2.48 -27.77 9.49
N ASN A 42 2.98 -27.52 8.27
CA ASN A 42 4.38 -27.74 7.91
C ASN A 42 5.26 -26.49 8.09
N ASP A 43 4.69 -25.35 8.47
CA ASP A 43 5.45 -24.15 8.77
C ASP A 43 5.99 -24.16 10.22
N SER A 44 6.86 -23.19 10.51
CA SER A 44 7.40 -22.95 11.85
C SER A 44 6.68 -21.81 12.55
N LEU A 45 6.16 -22.08 13.75
CA LEU A 45 5.70 -21.07 14.68
C LEU A 45 6.91 -20.41 15.36
N THR A 46 7.06 -19.12 15.14
CA THR A 46 8.17 -18.31 15.62
C THR A 46 7.74 -17.53 16.86
N PHE A 47 8.62 -17.48 17.86
CA PHE A 47 8.50 -16.68 19.06
C PHE A 47 9.67 -15.69 19.09
N SER A 48 9.36 -14.40 19.04
CA SER A 48 10.34 -13.32 18.95
C SER A 48 10.06 -12.25 19.99
N LEU A 49 11.05 -12.03 20.87
CA LEU A 49 11.04 -10.95 21.85
C LEU A 49 12.41 -10.27 21.82
N VAL A 50 12.39 -8.95 21.89
CA VAL A 50 13.60 -8.13 21.92
C VAL A 50 14.43 -8.47 23.15
N GLY A 51 15.74 -8.63 22.99
CA GLY A 51 16.66 -9.10 24.05
C GLY A 51 16.74 -10.63 24.20
N TYR A 52 15.98 -11.40 23.40
CA TYR A 52 15.96 -12.85 23.43
C TYR A 52 16.33 -13.44 22.06
N LYS A 53 16.85 -14.68 22.07
CA LYS A 53 17.02 -15.47 20.85
C LYS A 53 15.65 -15.95 20.37
N GLU A 54 15.39 -15.80 19.08
CA GLU A 54 14.18 -16.34 18.46
C GLU A 54 14.10 -17.85 18.67
N SER A 55 12.91 -18.33 19.01
CA SER A 55 12.61 -19.76 19.12
C SER A 55 11.62 -20.16 18.04
N ASN A 56 11.83 -21.31 17.42
CA ASN A 56 11.01 -21.81 16.32
C ASN A 56 10.57 -23.24 16.64
N PHE A 57 9.28 -23.53 16.43
CA PHE A 57 8.70 -24.85 16.63
C PHE A 57 7.89 -25.24 15.40
N LEU A 58 7.96 -26.50 14.97
CA LEU A 58 7.13 -26.97 13.87
C LEU A 58 5.67 -27.06 14.31
N ILE A 59 4.74 -26.53 13.52
CA ILE A 59 3.33 -26.45 13.94
C ILE A 59 2.73 -27.84 14.18
N ARG A 60 3.00 -28.81 13.31
CA ARG A 60 2.54 -30.20 13.49
C ARG A 60 3.07 -30.89 14.77
N GLU A 61 4.14 -30.38 15.38
CA GLU A 61 4.72 -30.92 16.61
C GLU A 61 4.10 -30.31 17.87
N LEU A 62 3.37 -29.20 17.72
CA LEU A 62 2.59 -28.55 18.77
C LEU A 62 1.20 -29.22 18.80
N VAL A 63 1.05 -30.27 19.62
CA VAL A 63 -0.17 -31.08 19.71
C VAL A 63 -1.39 -30.21 20.06
N LEU A 64 -2.46 -30.34 19.27
CA LEU A 64 -3.68 -29.50 19.22
C LEU A 64 -4.56 -29.44 20.49
N ASP A 65 -4.15 -30.02 21.62
CA ASP A 65 -4.96 -30.06 22.87
C ASP A 65 -4.14 -29.91 24.17
N THR A 66 -2.92 -29.33 24.12
CA THR A 66 -2.07 -29.17 25.33
C THR A 66 -1.47 -27.78 25.47
N THR A 67 -1.37 -27.31 26.72
CA THR A 67 -0.67 -26.06 27.06
C THR A 67 0.83 -26.22 26.81
N VAL A 68 1.36 -25.50 25.82
CA VAL A 68 2.80 -25.52 25.49
C VAL A 68 3.54 -24.44 26.28
N LEU A 69 4.50 -24.86 27.13
CA LEU A 69 5.39 -23.94 27.81
C LEU A 69 6.62 -23.61 26.96
N VAL A 70 6.60 -22.44 26.32
CA VAL A 70 7.75 -21.93 25.55
C VAL A 70 8.70 -21.13 26.44
N ARG A 71 10.01 -21.44 26.32
CA ARG A 71 11.11 -20.82 27.08
C ARG A 71 12.02 -20.05 26.14
N LEU A 72 12.14 -18.73 26.34
CA LEU A 72 13.06 -17.92 25.54
C LEU A 72 14.39 -17.71 26.27
N LYS A 73 15.49 -17.86 25.52
CA LYS A 73 16.85 -17.64 26.02
C LYS A 73 17.27 -16.21 25.76
N GLU A 74 17.79 -15.53 26.77
CA GLU A 74 18.36 -14.19 26.62
C GLU A 74 19.49 -14.18 25.58
N LYS A 75 19.58 -13.08 24.85
CA LYS A 75 20.65 -12.80 23.89
C LYS A 75 21.60 -11.80 24.55
N VAL A 76 22.85 -12.20 24.75
CA VAL A 76 23.91 -11.29 25.21
C VAL A 76 24.49 -10.58 23.99
N VAL A 77 24.44 -9.25 23.98
CA VAL A 77 25.01 -8.42 22.91
C VAL A 77 26.01 -7.44 23.52
N GLN A 78 27.21 -7.34 22.96
CA GLN A 78 28.17 -6.31 23.31
C GLN A 78 27.82 -5.01 22.58
N LEU A 79 27.63 -3.93 23.34
CA LEU A 79 27.43 -2.59 22.79
C LEU A 79 28.72 -2.10 22.13
N ARG A 80 28.61 -1.57 20.91
CA ARG A 80 29.73 -0.87 20.26
C ARG A 80 29.83 0.53 20.83
N GLU A 81 31.03 0.91 21.23
CA GLU A 81 31.33 2.28 21.65
C GLU A 81 31.05 3.25 20.50
N VAL A 82 30.35 4.34 20.81
CA VAL A 82 30.10 5.43 19.87
C VAL A 82 30.96 6.61 20.32
N ALA A 83 31.96 6.96 19.51
CA ALA A 83 32.67 8.22 19.67
C ALA A 83 31.76 9.38 19.23
N VAL A 84 31.38 10.25 20.17
CA VAL A 84 30.71 11.52 19.88
C VAL A 84 31.80 12.58 19.73
N VAL A 85 32.02 13.06 18.51
CA VAL A 85 32.91 14.18 18.23
C VAL A 85 32.16 15.47 18.55
N GLY A 86 32.83 16.42 19.22
CA GLY A 86 32.26 17.67 19.74
C GLY A 86 31.80 18.65 18.65
N GLU A 87 30.71 18.33 17.97
CA GLU A 87 30.03 19.22 17.04
C GLU A 87 28.89 19.98 17.73
N LYS A 88 28.52 21.16 17.21
CA LYS A 88 27.38 21.92 17.73
C LYS A 88 26.08 21.21 17.34
N LEU A 89 25.48 20.53 18.30
CA LEU A 89 24.25 19.79 18.11
C LEU A 89 23.03 20.72 18.07
N VAL A 90 22.06 20.39 17.22
CA VAL A 90 20.77 21.07 17.07
C VAL A 90 19.64 20.04 16.99
N GLU A 91 18.44 20.45 17.37
CA GLU A 91 17.24 19.63 17.19
C GLU A 91 16.71 19.78 15.76
N LYS A 92 16.41 18.66 15.09
CA LYS A 92 15.80 18.60 13.77
C LYS A 92 14.64 17.61 13.72
N LYS A 93 13.72 17.83 12.78
CA LYS A 93 12.55 16.97 12.54
C LYS A 93 12.64 16.32 11.17
N TYR A 94 12.44 15.01 11.13
CA TYR A 94 12.58 14.15 9.95
C TYR A 94 11.31 13.34 9.74
N GLY A 95 10.82 13.22 8.51
CA GLY A 95 9.54 12.61 8.14
C GLY A 95 8.46 13.62 7.77
N ILE A 96 7.20 13.19 7.83
CA ILE A 96 6.04 14.00 7.41
C ILE A 96 5.54 14.79 8.61
N LYS A 97 5.84 16.10 8.62
CA LYS A 97 5.57 17.06 9.71
C LYS A 97 4.29 17.86 9.49
N LYS A 98 3.84 17.96 8.23
CA LYS A 98 2.58 18.59 7.89
C LYS A 98 1.44 17.60 8.04
N ARG A 99 0.31 18.14 8.46
CA ARG A 99 -0.96 17.43 8.46
C ARG A 99 -1.30 17.07 7.00
N GLY A 100 -1.59 15.80 6.74
CA GLY A 100 -2.30 15.38 5.53
C GLY A 100 -3.73 15.95 5.53
N THR A 101 -4.52 15.64 4.50
CA THR A 101 -5.91 16.11 4.41
C THR A 101 -6.91 14.95 4.47
N ILE A 102 -6.42 13.72 4.65
CA ILE A 102 -7.22 12.48 4.53
C ILE A 102 -7.03 11.62 5.76
N HIS A 103 -8.17 11.06 6.20
CA HIS A 103 -8.28 10.26 7.40
C HIS A 103 -8.28 8.79 7.01
N PHE A 104 -7.48 7.97 7.69
CA PHE A 104 -7.33 6.57 7.33
C PHE A 104 -7.23 5.68 8.56
N THR A 105 -7.60 4.42 8.37
CA THR A 105 -7.35 3.33 9.32
C THR A 105 -6.82 2.12 8.55
N ASP A 106 -5.53 1.80 8.70
CA ASP A 106 -4.96 0.52 8.20
C ASP A 106 -5.15 -0.64 9.17
N GLY A 107 -5.76 -0.40 10.33
CA GLY A 107 -5.86 -1.42 11.36
C GLY A 107 -6.77 -1.01 12.52
N ILE A 108 -7.95 -1.60 12.56
CA ILE A 108 -8.49 -2.42 13.66
C ILE A 108 -9.74 -3.07 13.06
N PHE A 109 -9.60 -4.31 12.59
CA PHE A 109 -10.72 -5.09 12.04
C PHE A 109 -11.27 -6.07 13.09
N LYS A 110 -10.43 -6.46 14.07
CA LYS A 110 -10.78 -7.35 15.20
C LYS A 110 -10.09 -6.90 16.50
N LYS A 111 -10.65 -7.33 17.64
CA LYS A 111 -10.20 -7.02 19.01
C LYS A 111 -8.75 -7.45 19.30
N ASP A 112 -8.28 -8.53 18.68
CA ASP A 112 -6.98 -9.15 18.96
C ASP A 112 -5.89 -8.82 17.91
N ASP A 113 -6.23 -8.01 16.90
CA ASP A 113 -5.28 -7.66 15.83
C ASP A 113 -4.23 -6.67 16.37
N SER A 114 -2.98 -7.11 16.51
CA SER A 114 -1.83 -6.21 16.55
C SER A 114 -1.56 -5.68 15.16
N PHE A 115 -1.23 -4.41 14.95
CA PHE A 115 -0.73 -3.97 13.64
C PHE A 115 0.40 -2.98 13.82
N GLU A 116 1.28 -2.90 12.83
CA GLU A 116 2.41 -1.99 12.86
C GLU A 116 2.42 -1.14 11.61
N ILE A 117 2.53 0.18 11.82
CA ILE A 117 2.69 1.17 10.75
C ILE A 117 4.09 1.76 10.84
N GLY A 118 4.68 2.09 9.71
CA GLY A 118 6.02 2.64 9.65
C GLY A 118 6.18 3.64 8.53
N GLN A 119 6.97 4.67 8.79
CA GLN A 119 7.36 5.71 7.84
C GLN A 119 8.86 5.63 7.62
N VAL A 120 9.29 5.69 6.36
CA VAL A 120 10.70 5.83 6.03
C VAL A 120 11.14 7.24 6.35
N ILE A 121 12.25 7.36 7.08
CA ILE A 121 12.86 8.60 7.54
C ILE A 121 14.29 8.66 7.04
N ASN A 122 14.70 9.78 6.46
CA ASN A 122 16.06 9.96 5.94
C ASN A 122 16.89 10.88 6.84
N LEU A 123 17.79 10.29 7.63
CA LEU A 123 18.64 11.02 8.57
C LEU A 123 19.97 11.52 7.98
N GLY A 124 20.23 11.21 6.70
CA GLY A 124 21.51 11.52 6.07
C GLY A 124 22.67 10.70 6.64
N SER A 125 23.91 11.17 6.46
CA SER A 125 25.12 10.45 6.91
C SER A 125 25.49 10.72 8.37
N SER A 126 25.06 11.85 8.92
CA SER A 126 25.37 12.26 10.29
C SER A 126 24.58 11.43 11.31
N PRO A 127 25.21 10.94 12.39
CA PRO A 127 24.49 10.33 13.49
C PRO A 127 23.47 11.31 14.09
N ALA A 128 22.26 10.81 14.35
CA ALA A 128 21.16 11.55 14.93
C ALA A 128 20.65 10.78 16.16
N GLN A 129 20.70 11.43 17.33
CA GLN A 129 20.16 10.90 18.56
C GLN A 129 18.66 11.15 18.58
N ILE A 130 17.87 10.09 18.51
CA ILE A 130 16.41 10.21 18.42
C ILE A 130 15.85 10.57 19.80
N THR A 131 15.10 11.67 19.86
CA THR A 131 14.48 12.18 21.09
C THR A 131 12.99 11.91 21.14
N SER A 132 12.31 11.79 20.00
CA SER A 132 10.92 11.35 19.98
C SER A 132 10.46 10.80 18.62
N VAL A 133 9.41 9.98 18.66
CA VAL A 133 8.57 9.66 17.50
C VAL A 133 7.23 10.36 17.68
N ASN A 134 6.64 10.89 16.60
CA ASN A 134 5.38 11.63 16.65
C ASN A 134 4.44 11.12 15.57
N LEU A 135 3.20 10.79 15.93
CA LEU A 135 2.14 10.36 15.03
C LEU A 135 0.97 11.35 15.11
N HIS A 136 0.42 11.76 13.99
CA HIS A 136 -0.78 12.60 14.00
C HIS A 136 -2.06 11.73 14.12
N VAL A 137 -2.74 11.85 15.25
CA VAL A 137 -4.02 11.18 15.54
C VAL A 137 -5.16 12.12 15.15
N ASN A 138 -6.17 11.58 14.47
CA ASN A 138 -7.26 12.38 13.91
C ASN A 138 -8.48 12.49 14.83
N SER A 139 -8.75 11.47 15.66
CA SER A 139 -9.89 11.49 16.56
C SER A 139 -9.50 11.07 17.96
N SER A 140 -10.07 11.79 18.93
CA SER A 140 -9.92 11.43 20.33
C SER A 140 -10.74 10.18 20.64
N ARG A 141 -10.22 9.34 21.53
CA ARG A 141 -10.96 8.21 22.08
C ARG A 141 -10.96 8.30 23.62
N PRO A 142 -11.99 7.75 24.29
CA PRO A 142 -12.13 7.90 25.75
C PRO A 142 -11.06 7.14 26.55
N ASP A 143 -10.43 6.12 25.96
CA ASP A 143 -9.42 5.30 26.63
C ASP A 143 -7.99 5.48 26.07
N SER A 144 -6.99 5.06 26.85
CA SER A 144 -5.58 5.03 26.42
C SER A 144 -5.26 3.79 25.61
N ALA A 145 -4.23 3.82 24.77
CA ALA A 145 -3.70 2.65 24.07
C ALA A 145 -2.22 2.41 24.38
N SER A 146 -1.77 1.17 24.25
CA SER A 146 -0.37 0.78 24.38
C SER A 146 0.29 0.63 23.00
N PHE A 147 1.50 1.16 22.89
CA PHE A 147 2.26 1.21 21.65
C PHE A 147 3.68 0.72 21.87
N ARG A 148 4.20 -0.06 20.94
CA ARG A 148 5.62 -0.38 20.86
C ARG A 148 6.29 0.39 19.74
N ILE A 149 7.40 1.02 20.04
CA ILE A 149 8.19 1.79 19.08
C ILE A 149 9.35 0.94 18.59
N ASN A 150 9.52 0.84 17.26
CA ASN A 150 10.62 0.11 16.65
C ASN A 150 11.31 0.94 15.56
N PHE A 151 12.57 0.61 15.28
CA PHE A 151 13.28 1.08 14.09
C PHE A 151 13.82 -0.13 13.31
N TYR A 152 13.72 -0.09 11.99
CA TYR A 152 14.24 -1.13 11.09
C TYR A 152 15.19 -0.53 10.08
N ARG A 153 16.15 -1.33 9.63
CA ARG A 153 16.96 -0.96 8.47
C ARG A 153 16.04 -0.90 7.25
N TYR A 154 16.20 0.13 6.43
CA TYR A 154 15.48 0.27 5.19
C TYR A 154 16.42 0.09 4.00
N ASP A 155 16.02 -0.79 3.07
CA ASP A 155 16.73 -1.00 1.82
C ASP A 155 16.08 -0.17 0.71
N ALA A 156 16.73 0.91 0.28
CA ALA A 156 16.20 1.80 -0.74
C ALA A 156 16.20 1.18 -2.16
N ASP A 157 17.10 0.23 -2.42
CA ASP A 157 17.21 -0.43 -3.73
C ASP A 157 16.14 -1.49 -3.92
N GLU A 158 15.81 -2.22 -2.87
CA GLU A 158 14.68 -3.16 -2.85
C GLU A 158 13.36 -2.48 -2.46
N ASN A 159 13.41 -1.27 -1.90
CA ASN A 159 12.26 -0.57 -1.33
C ASN A 159 11.52 -1.43 -0.28
N THR A 160 12.28 -2.04 0.63
CA THR A 160 11.73 -2.92 1.67
C THR A 160 12.38 -2.66 3.03
N PRO A 161 11.61 -2.67 4.12
CA PRO A 161 12.19 -2.78 5.46
C PRO A 161 12.83 -4.16 5.65
N LYS A 162 13.88 -4.20 6.47
CA LYS A 162 14.67 -5.40 6.75
C LYS A 162 14.67 -5.70 8.24
N GLU A 163 15.82 -6.01 8.83
CA GLU A 163 15.94 -6.34 10.24
C GLU A 163 15.69 -5.15 11.17
N ARG A 164 15.16 -5.44 12.37
CA ARG A 164 14.99 -4.47 13.45
C ARG A 164 16.37 -4.04 13.96
N ILE A 165 16.57 -2.74 14.13
CA ILE A 165 17.83 -2.13 14.62
C ILE A 165 17.87 -2.16 16.16
N MET A 166 16.72 -2.11 16.82
CA MET A 166 16.60 -2.00 18.26
C MET A 166 16.69 -3.34 18.99
N GLU A 167 17.47 -3.36 20.07
CA GLU A 167 17.63 -4.49 20.99
C GLU A 167 16.94 -4.26 22.36
N GLN A 168 16.20 -3.15 22.51
CA GLN A 168 15.34 -2.87 23.67
C GLN A 168 13.87 -2.72 23.25
N SER A 169 12.94 -3.27 24.06
CA SER A 169 11.50 -3.12 23.83
C SER A 169 11.03 -1.81 24.44
N ILE A 170 10.59 -0.86 23.60
CA ILE A 170 10.07 0.44 24.05
C ILE A 170 8.55 0.40 24.00
N LEU A 171 7.93 0.17 25.15
CA LEU A 171 6.48 0.13 25.31
C LEU A 171 6.01 1.40 26.03
N GLN A 172 5.07 2.12 25.43
CA GLN A 172 4.49 3.32 26.03
C GLN A 172 2.98 3.28 25.95
N ARG A 173 2.31 3.66 27.04
CA ARG A 173 0.85 3.80 27.10
C ARG A 173 0.48 5.27 27.08
N HIS A 174 -0.40 5.66 26.17
CA HIS A 174 -0.79 7.05 25.99
C HIS A 174 -2.30 7.23 25.88
N PRO A 175 -2.87 8.33 26.40
CA PRO A 175 -4.24 8.74 26.08
C PRO A 175 -4.35 9.11 24.59
N ILE A 176 -5.42 8.68 23.92
CA ILE A 176 -5.61 8.99 22.50
C ILE A 176 -6.43 10.26 22.38
N LYS A 177 -5.73 11.35 22.08
CA LYS A 177 -6.30 12.67 21.82
C LYS A 177 -6.00 13.06 20.37
N GLU A 178 -6.91 13.78 19.76
CA GLU A 178 -6.69 14.41 18.46
C GLU A 178 -5.45 15.32 18.52
N GLY A 179 -4.62 15.25 17.48
CA GLY A 179 -3.37 16.00 17.33
C GLY A 179 -2.12 15.12 17.34
N TRP A 180 -0.96 15.75 17.57
CA TRP A 180 0.31 15.05 17.61
C TRP A 180 0.48 14.23 18.90
N LEU A 181 0.43 12.92 18.75
CA LEU A 181 0.80 11.97 19.79
C LEU A 181 2.32 11.78 19.80
N LYS A 182 2.97 12.21 20.88
CA LYS A 182 4.44 12.16 21.06
C LYS A 182 4.87 10.99 21.94
N PHE A 183 5.80 10.20 21.44
CA PHE A 183 6.50 9.13 22.17
C PHE A 183 7.91 9.60 22.54
N ASP A 184 8.19 9.77 23.83
CA ASP A 184 9.50 10.25 24.31
C ASP A 184 10.54 9.14 24.24
N LEU A 185 11.67 9.42 23.60
CA LEU A 185 12.76 8.47 23.40
C LEU A 185 14.11 8.97 23.95
N ALA A 186 14.15 10.12 24.62
CA ALA A 186 15.40 10.77 25.03
C ALA A 186 16.26 9.88 25.95
N GLU A 187 15.62 9.15 26.86
CA GLU A 187 16.29 8.27 27.84
C GLU A 187 16.89 7.00 27.21
N TYR A 188 16.42 6.63 26.01
CA TYR A 188 16.79 5.37 25.37
C TYR A 188 18.08 5.45 24.55
N SER A 189 18.69 6.65 24.45
CA SER A 189 19.98 6.91 23.78
C SER A 189 20.10 6.28 22.38
N ILE A 190 19.01 6.36 21.60
CA ILE A 190 18.91 5.72 20.28
C ILE A 190 19.67 6.56 19.27
N LEU A 191 20.76 6.04 18.70
CA LEU A 191 21.57 6.72 17.70
C LEU A 191 21.43 6.06 16.33
N LEU A 192 20.90 6.79 15.35
CA LEU A 192 20.64 6.29 14.00
C LEU A 192 21.30 7.19 12.95
N LYS A 193 21.52 6.63 11.75
CA LYS A 193 21.93 7.36 10.54
C LYS A 193 21.41 6.64 9.30
N GLY A 194 21.40 7.33 8.17
CA GLY A 194 20.91 6.83 6.90
C GLY A 194 19.38 6.81 6.84
N SER A 195 18.85 6.06 5.88
CA SER A 195 17.42 5.83 5.76
C SER A 195 16.99 4.67 6.66
N VAL A 196 16.00 4.92 7.51
CA VAL A 196 15.46 3.93 8.46
C VAL A 196 13.94 3.91 8.36
N LEU A 197 13.31 2.80 8.72
CA LEU A 197 11.88 2.76 8.98
C LEU A 197 11.67 3.05 10.47
N ALA A 198 10.98 4.15 10.79
CA ALA A 198 10.46 4.40 12.13
C ALA A 198 9.03 3.87 12.21
N SER A 199 8.74 2.98 13.16
CA SER A 199 7.43 2.33 13.24
C SER A 199 6.82 2.35 14.63
N ILE A 200 5.49 2.25 14.62
CA ILE A 200 4.62 2.21 15.78
C ILE A 200 3.75 0.96 15.63
N GLU A 201 3.94 0.03 16.56
CA GLU A 201 3.14 -1.17 16.70
C GLU A 201 2.07 -0.95 17.76
N PHE A 202 0.82 -1.18 17.38
CA PHE A 202 -0.34 -1.10 18.25
C PHE A 202 -0.50 -2.43 18.97
N ILE A 203 -0.49 -2.38 20.31
CA ILE A 203 -0.60 -3.57 21.14
C ILE A 203 -2.08 -3.79 21.49
N PRO A 204 -2.66 -4.96 21.18
CA PRO A 204 -4.06 -5.24 21.47
C PRO A 204 -4.33 -5.18 22.97
N GLU A 205 -5.51 -4.69 23.35
CA GLU A 205 -5.97 -4.65 24.74
C GLU A 205 -7.04 -5.72 24.98
N ASN A 206 -7.01 -6.39 26.13
CA ASN A 206 -7.96 -7.45 26.51
C ASN A 206 -9.41 -6.95 26.75
N LYS A 207 -9.80 -5.76 26.26
CA LYS A 207 -11.12 -5.16 26.49
C LYS A 207 -12.10 -5.54 25.38
N GLU A 208 -13.35 -5.84 25.74
CA GLU A 208 -14.40 -6.18 24.76
C GLU A 208 -14.67 -5.08 23.73
N ASP A 209 -14.51 -3.81 24.12
CA ASP A 209 -14.70 -2.64 23.25
C ASP A 209 -13.37 -1.94 22.91
N VAL A 210 -12.54 -2.54 22.06
CA VAL A 210 -11.37 -1.82 21.51
C VAL A 210 -11.82 -0.89 20.38
N LYS A 211 -11.77 0.42 20.63
CA LYS A 211 -12.08 1.42 19.60
C LYS A 211 -10.93 1.61 18.62
N GLN A 212 -11.27 1.72 17.34
CA GLN A 212 -10.33 2.03 16.25
C GLN A 212 -9.57 3.32 16.53
N ILE A 213 -8.30 3.38 16.13
CA ILE A 213 -7.49 4.59 16.20
C ILE A 213 -7.36 5.13 14.78
N PHE A 214 -7.87 6.34 14.57
CA PHE A 214 -7.77 7.05 13.31
C PHE A 214 -6.53 7.93 13.34
N TYR A 215 -5.67 7.78 12.34
CA TYR A 215 -4.49 8.61 12.16
C TYR A 215 -4.51 9.26 10.78
N GLU A 216 -3.71 10.31 10.66
CA GLU A 216 -3.66 11.10 9.45
C GLU A 216 -2.69 10.50 8.44
N VAL A 217 -3.11 10.50 7.18
CA VAL A 217 -2.28 10.07 6.07
C VAL A 217 -2.21 11.15 5.00
N LYS A 218 -1.10 11.16 4.28
CA LYS A 218 -0.87 11.96 3.09
C LYS A 218 -1.00 11.07 1.87
N LEU A 219 -1.72 11.52 0.84
CA LEU A 219 -1.80 10.82 -0.45
C LEU A 219 -0.83 11.47 -1.44
N GLY A 220 -0.30 10.67 -2.36
CA GLY A 220 0.73 11.11 -3.30
C GLY A 220 2.05 11.51 -2.61
N GLY A 221 2.98 12.04 -3.38
CA GLY A 221 4.35 12.31 -2.98
C GLY A 221 5.29 11.13 -3.14
N SER A 222 6.54 11.36 -2.75
CA SER A 222 7.65 10.43 -2.97
C SER A 222 7.99 9.58 -1.75
N SER A 223 7.40 9.87 -0.60
CA SER A 223 7.59 9.14 0.64
C SER A 223 7.29 7.66 0.50
N LYS A 224 7.78 6.89 1.48
CA LYS A 224 7.54 5.45 1.55
C LYS A 224 7.10 5.10 2.96
N SER A 225 6.01 4.37 3.03
CA SER A 225 5.43 3.91 4.27
C SER A 225 5.15 2.43 4.13
N PHE A 226 5.05 1.76 5.25
CA PHE A 226 4.85 0.33 5.31
C PHE A 226 3.92 0.01 6.46
N PHE A 227 3.13 -1.04 6.30
CA PHE A 227 2.38 -1.61 7.40
C PHE A 227 2.41 -3.13 7.35
N ARG A 228 2.04 -3.73 8.47
CA ARG A 228 1.84 -5.17 8.58
C ARG A 228 0.83 -5.47 9.65
N ARG A 229 0.06 -6.54 9.43
CA ARG A 229 -1.02 -6.99 10.33
C ARG A 229 -0.54 -7.82 11.51
N THR A 230 0.74 -8.18 11.55
CA THR A 230 1.36 -8.84 12.70
C THR A 230 2.84 -8.49 12.72
N SER A 231 3.46 -8.54 13.90
CA SER A 231 4.88 -8.23 14.08
C SER A 231 5.86 -9.18 13.37
N LEU A 232 5.38 -10.30 12.84
CA LEU A 232 6.16 -11.28 12.04
C LEU A 232 5.63 -11.42 10.62
N GLY A 233 4.59 -10.65 10.28
CA GLY A 233 4.00 -10.58 8.96
C GLY A 233 4.88 -9.81 7.98
N ARG A 234 4.55 -9.97 6.70
CA ARG A 234 5.23 -9.28 5.61
C ARG A 234 4.90 -7.80 5.64
N TRP A 235 5.91 -6.96 5.42
CA TRP A 235 5.69 -5.54 5.18
C TRP A 235 4.98 -5.32 3.84
N THR A 236 3.89 -4.57 3.90
CA THR A 236 3.17 -4.10 2.72
C THR A 236 3.31 -2.60 2.59
N ARG A 237 3.44 -2.10 1.37
CA ARG A 237 3.44 -0.66 1.09
C ARG A 237 2.01 -0.21 0.77
N PRO A 238 1.39 0.63 1.61
CA PRO A 238 0.12 1.24 1.27
C PRO A 238 0.31 2.32 0.19
N PRO A 239 -0.77 2.77 -0.45
CA PRO A 239 -0.71 3.85 -1.43
C PRO A 239 -0.62 5.25 -0.80
N HIS A 240 -0.65 5.33 0.53
CA HIS A 240 -0.56 6.56 1.31
C HIS A 240 0.70 6.59 2.19
N HIS A 241 0.90 7.73 2.85
CA HIS A 241 2.01 7.95 3.75
C HIS A 241 1.55 8.39 5.13
N TYR A 242 2.09 7.79 6.18
CA TYR A 242 1.72 8.15 7.55
C TYR A 242 2.27 9.53 7.89
N CYS A 243 1.42 10.39 8.46
CA CYS A 243 1.86 11.64 9.07
C CYS A 243 2.61 11.32 10.37
N LEU A 244 3.85 10.86 10.19
CA LEU A 244 4.76 10.40 11.21
C LEU A 244 6.11 11.07 10.98
N TYR A 245 6.63 11.69 12.04
CA TYR A 245 7.97 12.26 12.02
C TYR A 245 8.71 11.96 13.32
N ILE A 246 10.03 11.97 13.26
CA ILE A 246 10.89 11.85 14.42
C ILE A 246 11.57 13.18 14.72
N THR A 247 11.81 13.43 16.00
CA THR A 247 12.67 14.53 16.45
C THR A 247 14.00 13.94 16.87
N ALA A 248 15.10 14.58 16.47
CA ALA A 248 16.43 14.10 16.78
C ALA A 248 17.41 15.24 17.00
N THR A 249 18.34 15.03 17.93
CA THR A 249 19.50 15.88 18.15
C THR A 249 20.63 15.41 17.24
N THR A 250 21.11 16.27 16.35
CA THR A 250 22.18 15.93 15.39
C THR A 250 23.08 17.13 15.11
N SER A 251 24.15 16.90 14.36
CA SER A 251 25.05 17.93 13.85
C SER A 251 24.28 19.06 13.15
N LYS A 252 24.68 20.32 13.35
CA LYS A 252 24.09 21.46 12.64
C LYS A 252 24.21 21.31 11.12
N GLU A 253 25.28 20.67 10.67
CA GLU A 253 25.63 20.40 9.28
C GLU A 253 24.85 19.22 8.69
N ALA A 254 24.12 18.44 9.50
CA ALA A 254 23.25 17.39 9.00
C ALA A 254 22.18 17.97 8.05
N PRO A 255 21.81 17.29 6.95
CA PRO A 255 20.81 17.79 6.02
C PRO A 255 19.44 17.88 6.71
N ASP A 256 18.66 18.92 6.37
CA ASP A 256 17.24 18.92 6.69
C ASP A 256 16.50 17.94 5.77
N GLU A 257 15.49 17.26 6.29
CA GLU A 257 14.54 16.52 5.46
C GLU A 257 13.31 17.40 5.22
N PRO A 258 13.10 17.94 4.01
CA PRO A 258 11.90 18.70 3.71
C PRO A 258 10.66 17.82 3.84
N ASP A 259 9.50 18.43 4.10
CA ASP A 259 8.24 17.69 3.98
C ASP A 259 8.08 17.20 2.56
N ASP A 260 7.58 15.97 2.43
CA ASP A 260 7.25 15.40 1.14
C ASP A 260 6.11 16.20 0.48
N THR A 261 6.21 16.40 -0.83
CA THR A 261 5.26 17.19 -1.61
C THR A 261 4.69 16.33 -2.74
N GLU A 262 3.39 16.41 -2.99
CA GLU A 262 2.77 15.79 -4.15
C GLU A 262 3.24 16.44 -5.46
N THR A 263 3.25 15.68 -6.55
CA THR A 263 3.34 16.28 -7.88
C THR A 263 2.11 17.13 -8.15
N LEU A 264 2.33 18.36 -8.60
CA LEU A 264 1.24 19.24 -9.05
C LEU A 264 0.71 18.77 -10.42
N PRO A 265 -0.59 18.97 -10.71
CA PRO A 265 -1.14 18.62 -12.00
C PRO A 265 -0.46 19.41 -13.12
N THR A 266 -0.21 18.73 -14.23
CA THR A 266 0.32 19.35 -15.46
C THR A 266 -0.76 20.17 -16.16
N PHE A 267 -2.00 19.68 -16.14
CA PHE A 267 -3.15 20.35 -16.72
C PHE A 267 -4.38 20.19 -15.84
N THR A 268 -5.34 21.09 -16.05
CA THR A 268 -6.68 20.99 -15.48
C THR A 268 -7.68 21.08 -16.62
N LEU A 269 -8.58 20.09 -16.73
CA LEU A 269 -9.61 20.05 -17.77
C LEU A 269 -11.00 20.08 -17.14
N LYS A 270 -11.89 20.92 -17.67
CA LYS A 270 -13.30 20.92 -17.30
C LYS A 270 -14.05 19.86 -18.09
N SER A 271 -14.95 19.15 -17.43
CA SER A 271 -15.87 18.24 -18.10
C SER A 271 -17.15 18.96 -18.52
N ASP A 272 -17.87 18.37 -19.47
CA ASP A 272 -19.17 18.90 -19.92
C ASP A 272 -20.33 18.38 -19.03
N PHE A 273 -20.06 17.41 -18.14
CA PHE A 273 -21.08 16.74 -17.32
C PHE A 273 -20.98 17.06 -15.82
N SER A 274 -19.97 17.82 -15.41
CA SER A 274 -19.66 18.13 -14.02
C SER A 274 -18.95 19.48 -13.93
N ASN A 275 -19.26 20.24 -12.86
CA ASN A 275 -18.66 21.56 -12.62
C ASN A 275 -17.23 21.44 -12.05
N GLU A 276 -16.89 20.27 -11.51
CA GLU A 276 -15.60 19.96 -10.91
C GLU A 276 -14.56 19.68 -12.02
N PRO A 277 -13.40 20.36 -12.01
CA PRO A 277 -12.37 20.08 -12.99
C PRO A 277 -11.58 18.80 -12.64
N PHE A 278 -11.08 18.14 -13.68
CA PHE A 278 -10.18 17.01 -13.58
C PHE A 278 -8.72 17.48 -13.68
N SER A 279 -7.89 16.96 -12.79
CA SER A 279 -6.45 17.19 -12.73
C SER A 279 -5.73 16.10 -13.51
N LEU A 280 -4.91 16.49 -14.50
CA LEU A 280 -4.08 15.56 -15.26
C LEU A 280 -2.62 15.70 -14.85
N PHE A 281 -2.03 14.60 -14.42
CA PHE A 281 -0.61 14.49 -14.07
C PHE A 281 0.12 13.77 -15.19
N VAL A 282 1.22 14.30 -15.70
CA VAL A 282 1.93 13.69 -16.83
C VAL A 282 3.38 13.44 -16.49
N ARG A 283 3.81 12.17 -16.59
CA ARG A 283 5.21 11.78 -16.54
C ARG A 283 5.65 11.31 -17.93
N LEU A 284 6.67 11.98 -18.44
CA LEU A 284 7.26 11.67 -19.74
C LEU A 284 8.45 10.71 -19.59
N PRO A 285 8.68 9.86 -20.60
CA PRO A 285 9.88 9.05 -20.68
C PRO A 285 11.16 9.89 -20.55
N LYS A 286 12.18 9.38 -19.86
CA LYS A 286 13.42 10.14 -19.60
C LYS A 286 14.11 10.62 -20.88
N GLU A 287 14.00 9.82 -21.95
CA GLU A 287 14.60 10.08 -23.25
C GLU A 287 13.61 10.72 -24.25
N TYR A 288 12.44 11.20 -23.79
CA TYR A 288 11.38 11.76 -24.64
C TYR A 288 11.88 12.93 -25.49
N ALA A 289 12.59 13.88 -24.88
CA ALA A 289 13.11 15.07 -25.57
C ALA A 289 14.22 14.74 -26.59
N LYS A 290 15.00 13.68 -26.35
CA LYS A 290 16.12 13.30 -27.23
C LYS A 290 15.69 12.50 -28.46
N ASN A 291 14.45 11.98 -28.48
CA ASN A 291 13.94 11.15 -29.56
C ASN A 291 12.67 11.77 -30.17
N PRO A 292 12.81 12.84 -30.98
CA PRO A 292 11.66 13.61 -31.49
C PRO A 292 10.76 12.84 -32.46
N GLN A 293 11.26 11.75 -33.07
CA GLN A 293 10.50 10.91 -34.01
C GLN A 293 9.85 9.70 -33.34
N ARG A 294 10.13 9.46 -32.05
CA ARG A 294 9.59 8.30 -31.33
C ARG A 294 8.23 8.62 -30.75
N THR A 295 7.28 7.71 -30.96
CA THR A 295 5.99 7.66 -30.26
C THR A 295 6.06 6.68 -29.08
N TYR A 296 5.19 6.88 -28.10
CA TYR A 296 5.24 6.17 -26.83
C TYR A 296 3.87 5.62 -26.45
N PRO A 297 3.78 4.37 -25.95
CA PRO A 297 2.54 3.87 -25.36
C PRO A 297 2.12 4.76 -24.19
N VAL A 298 0.81 4.86 -23.97
CA VAL A 298 0.24 5.76 -22.96
C VAL A 298 -0.53 4.97 -21.92
N PHE A 299 -0.21 5.23 -20.66
CA PHE A 299 -0.81 4.59 -19.50
C PHE A 299 -1.69 5.62 -18.79
N TYR A 300 -3.00 5.42 -18.80
CA TYR A 300 -3.98 6.24 -18.10
C TYR A 300 -4.29 5.59 -16.76
N LEU A 301 -3.90 6.25 -15.68
CA LEU A 301 -4.03 5.78 -14.30
C LEU A 301 -5.12 6.57 -13.59
N LEU A 302 -6.20 5.89 -13.23
CA LEU A 302 -7.29 6.44 -12.43
C LEU A 302 -6.83 6.69 -10.98
N ASP A 303 -7.61 7.49 -10.23
CA ASP A 303 -7.25 7.95 -8.89
C ASP A 303 -5.83 8.57 -8.85
N GLY A 304 -5.53 9.42 -9.84
CA GLY A 304 -4.20 9.99 -10.08
C GLY A 304 -3.63 10.76 -8.89
N ASN A 305 -4.48 11.37 -8.06
CA ASN A 305 -4.06 12.05 -6.82
C ASN A 305 -3.35 11.11 -5.83
N VAL A 306 -3.65 9.81 -5.91
CA VAL A 306 -3.11 8.79 -4.98
C VAL A 306 -1.98 8.00 -5.63
N TYR A 307 -2.21 7.52 -6.84
CA TYR A 307 -1.34 6.51 -7.44
C TYR A 307 -0.28 7.07 -8.40
N PHE A 308 -0.39 8.33 -8.85
CA PHE A 308 0.52 8.87 -9.86
C PHE A 308 1.97 8.86 -9.41
N ASP A 309 2.28 9.49 -8.28
CA ASP A 309 3.65 9.60 -7.77
C ASP A 309 4.34 8.26 -7.50
N PRO A 310 3.72 7.29 -6.78
CA PRO A 310 4.36 6.00 -6.56
C PRO A 310 4.61 5.22 -7.86
N VAL A 311 3.68 5.27 -8.82
CA VAL A 311 3.83 4.58 -10.11
C VAL A 311 4.85 5.28 -11.03
N ALA A 312 4.86 6.61 -11.06
CA ALA A 312 5.84 7.42 -11.81
C ALA A 312 7.27 7.15 -11.31
N HIS A 313 7.46 7.18 -9.99
CA HIS A 313 8.76 6.90 -9.36
C HIS A 313 9.26 5.48 -9.69
N TYR A 314 8.35 4.49 -9.67
CA TYR A 314 8.69 3.12 -10.05
C TYR A 314 9.13 3.01 -11.52
N ALA A 315 8.41 3.67 -12.44
CA ALA A 315 8.78 3.72 -13.85
C ALA A 315 10.18 4.32 -14.04
N ASP A 316 10.48 5.44 -13.37
CA ASP A 316 11.80 6.07 -13.44
C ASP A 316 12.92 5.15 -12.92
N LYS A 317 12.67 4.41 -11.82
CA LYS A 317 13.62 3.42 -11.28
C LYS A 317 13.92 2.30 -12.28
N LEU A 318 12.91 1.82 -13.02
CA LEU A 318 13.10 0.78 -14.04
C LEU A 318 13.97 1.26 -15.21
N THR A 319 13.82 2.51 -15.64
CA THR A 319 14.63 3.09 -16.73
C THR A 319 16.11 3.22 -16.35
N ARG A 320 16.42 3.49 -15.08
CA ARG A 320 17.81 3.60 -14.59
C ARG A 320 18.59 2.29 -14.75
N LYS A 321 17.91 1.14 -14.62
CA LYS A 321 18.56 -0.18 -14.58
C LYS A 321 18.81 -0.80 -15.97
N LYS A 322 18.17 -0.34 -17.06
CA LYS A 322 18.26 -1.00 -18.38
C LYS A 322 18.23 -0.01 -19.55
N ARG A 323 19.13 -0.19 -20.54
CA ARG A 323 19.26 0.67 -21.74
C ARG A 323 18.20 0.48 -22.84
N ASN A 324 17.46 -0.63 -22.84
CA ASN A 324 16.52 -1.00 -23.93
C ASN A 324 15.10 -1.33 -23.44
N THR A 325 14.47 -0.44 -22.65
CA THR A 325 13.06 -0.59 -22.26
C THR A 325 12.16 0.32 -23.10
N ILE A 326 10.92 -0.13 -23.34
CA ILE A 326 9.86 0.77 -23.78
C ILE A 326 9.42 1.52 -22.53
N ASP A 327 9.61 2.83 -22.51
CA ASP A 327 9.27 3.68 -21.38
C ASP A 327 7.98 4.43 -21.71
N PRO A 328 6.83 4.16 -21.07
CA PRO A 328 5.54 4.74 -21.43
C PRO A 328 5.38 6.19 -20.95
N ILE A 329 4.52 6.96 -21.63
CA ILE A 329 3.95 8.17 -21.02
C ILE A 329 2.93 7.70 -19.98
N LEU A 330 3.06 8.19 -18.75
CA LEU A 330 2.09 7.94 -17.68
C LEU A 330 1.24 9.19 -17.48
N VAL A 331 -0.07 9.02 -17.54
CA VAL A 331 -1.09 10.07 -17.36
C VAL A 331 -1.95 9.69 -16.16
N GLY A 332 -1.79 10.37 -15.04
CA GLY A 332 -2.71 10.26 -13.91
C GLY A 332 -3.95 11.10 -14.15
N ILE A 333 -5.14 10.51 -14.00
CA ILE A 333 -6.43 11.20 -14.05
C ILE A 333 -6.94 11.31 -12.63
N GLY A 334 -6.98 12.54 -12.13
CA GLY A 334 -7.44 12.82 -10.79
C GLY A 334 -8.40 14.00 -10.74
N TYR A 335 -8.59 14.50 -9.53
CA TYR A 335 -9.50 15.57 -9.16
C TYR A 335 -8.70 16.77 -8.66
N GLU A 336 -9.39 17.86 -8.33
CA GLU A 336 -8.76 19.05 -7.72
C GLU A 336 -7.83 18.69 -6.57
N ASN A 337 -8.26 17.78 -5.70
CA ASN A 337 -7.45 17.20 -4.65
C ASN A 337 -8.01 15.84 -4.24
N ALA A 338 -7.26 15.12 -3.41
CA ALA A 338 -7.66 13.80 -2.97
C ALA A 338 -8.86 13.79 -1.98
N TYR A 339 -9.20 14.92 -1.36
CA TYR A 339 -10.32 14.99 -0.42
C TYR A 339 -11.68 14.92 -1.13
N VAL A 340 -11.84 15.68 -2.22
CA VAL A 340 -13.06 15.62 -3.03
C VAL A 340 -13.14 14.36 -3.91
N MET A 341 -11.99 13.72 -4.19
CA MET A 341 -11.90 12.51 -5.00
C MET A 341 -12.82 11.40 -4.48
N ASP A 342 -12.88 11.17 -3.16
CA ASP A 342 -13.62 10.03 -2.59
C ASP A 342 -15.11 10.08 -2.94
N SER A 343 -15.72 11.27 -2.91
CA SER A 343 -17.11 11.43 -3.35
C SER A 343 -17.27 11.45 -4.87
N LEU A 344 -16.35 12.07 -5.60
CA LEU A 344 -16.49 12.26 -7.05
C LEU A 344 -16.21 10.98 -7.84
N ARG A 345 -15.32 10.12 -7.37
CA ARG A 345 -15.06 8.81 -7.99
C ARG A 345 -16.28 7.90 -7.94
N ASP A 346 -17.10 7.98 -6.88
CA ASP A 346 -18.35 7.24 -6.80
C ASP A 346 -19.28 7.59 -7.95
N ARG A 347 -19.38 8.88 -8.28
CA ARG A 347 -20.14 9.39 -9.43
C ARG A 347 -19.54 8.91 -10.76
N ASP A 348 -18.24 9.10 -10.93
CA ASP A 348 -17.56 8.98 -12.23
C ASP A 348 -17.17 7.56 -12.60
N TYR A 349 -16.95 6.66 -11.65
CA TYR A 349 -16.47 5.31 -11.92
C TYR A 349 -17.59 4.27 -11.98
N THR A 350 -18.79 4.63 -11.55
CA THR A 350 -19.91 3.70 -11.47
C THR A 350 -20.92 3.88 -12.61
N PHE A 351 -21.36 2.76 -13.18
CA PHE A 351 -22.46 2.70 -14.14
C PHE A 351 -23.03 1.29 -14.17
N PRO A 352 -24.36 1.08 -14.02
CA PRO A 352 -25.45 2.05 -13.94
C PRO A 352 -25.44 2.80 -12.60
N ARG A 353 -26.47 3.62 -12.35
CA ARG A 353 -26.69 4.25 -11.04
C ARG A 353 -26.78 3.19 -9.93
N ALA A 354 -26.18 3.48 -8.78
CA ALA A 354 -26.10 2.55 -7.66
C ALA A 354 -27.49 2.18 -7.13
N LEU A 355 -27.61 0.94 -6.67
CA LEU A 355 -28.76 0.48 -5.91
C LEU A 355 -28.69 1.04 -4.48
N PRO A 356 -29.82 1.14 -3.75
CA PRO A 356 -29.80 1.57 -2.36
C PRO A 356 -28.85 0.73 -1.47
N ALA A 357 -28.70 -0.56 -1.77
CA ALA A 357 -27.82 -1.47 -1.04
C ALA A 357 -26.32 -1.19 -1.25
N ASP A 358 -25.93 -0.52 -2.33
CA ASP A 358 -24.53 -0.18 -2.61
C ASP A 358 -24.06 1.02 -1.76
N GLY A 359 -24.97 1.79 -1.14
CA GLY A 359 -24.64 2.83 -0.18
C GLY A 359 -24.10 4.16 -0.75
N PHE A 360 -24.14 4.36 -2.07
CA PHE A 360 -23.63 5.57 -2.72
C PHE A 360 -24.65 6.71 -2.74
N LYS A 361 -24.21 7.93 -2.35
CA LYS A 361 -25.03 9.15 -2.44
C LYS A 361 -25.11 9.70 -3.86
N ILE A 362 -24.01 9.63 -4.60
CA ILE A 362 -23.90 10.03 -6.01
C ILE A 362 -23.24 8.87 -6.78
N SER A 363 -23.76 8.53 -7.95
CA SER A 363 -23.33 7.36 -8.74
C SER A 363 -23.96 7.37 -10.14
N GLY A 364 -23.43 6.55 -11.05
CA GLY A 364 -24.05 6.22 -12.33
C GLY A 364 -23.62 7.05 -13.53
N GLU A 365 -22.63 7.93 -13.39
CA GLU A 365 -22.16 8.80 -14.47
C GLU A 365 -20.95 8.24 -15.21
N GLY A 366 -20.60 6.96 -14.99
CA GLY A 366 -19.48 6.28 -15.63
C GLY A 366 -19.49 6.35 -17.16
N GLU A 367 -20.65 6.30 -17.79
CA GLU A 367 -20.72 6.48 -19.25
C GLU A 367 -20.29 7.90 -19.68
N LYS A 368 -20.73 8.94 -18.97
CA LYS A 368 -20.35 10.32 -19.27
C LYS A 368 -18.86 10.54 -19.01
N PHE A 369 -18.33 9.94 -17.94
CA PHE A 369 -16.90 9.98 -17.65
C PHE A 369 -16.08 9.24 -18.72
N TYR A 370 -16.53 8.08 -19.21
CA TYR A 370 -15.87 7.37 -20.32
C TYR A 370 -15.82 8.22 -21.59
N GLN A 371 -16.92 8.86 -21.98
CA GLN A 371 -16.91 9.78 -23.14
C GLN A 371 -15.99 10.97 -22.91
N PHE A 372 -15.97 11.55 -21.70
CA PHE A 372 -15.03 12.63 -21.37
C PHE A 372 -13.56 12.19 -21.47
N VAL A 373 -13.22 11.01 -20.95
CA VAL A 373 -11.88 10.44 -21.06
C VAL A 373 -11.49 10.27 -22.54
N LYS A 374 -12.37 9.69 -23.34
CA LYS A 374 -12.15 9.46 -24.78
C LYS A 374 -12.03 10.76 -25.58
N GLU A 375 -12.99 11.67 -25.43
CA GLU A 375 -13.15 12.80 -26.34
C GLU A 375 -12.30 14.01 -25.93
N LYS A 376 -12.08 14.20 -24.62
CA LYS A 376 -11.32 15.35 -24.10
C LYS A 376 -9.93 14.94 -23.65
N ILE A 377 -9.81 13.99 -22.71
CA ILE A 377 -8.51 13.64 -22.11
C ILE A 377 -7.58 13.01 -23.14
N VAL A 378 -8.00 11.92 -23.80
CA VAL A 378 -7.16 11.21 -24.79
C VAL A 378 -6.80 12.13 -25.95
N THR A 379 -7.76 12.89 -26.48
CA THR A 379 -7.51 13.88 -27.55
C THR A 379 -6.50 14.94 -27.13
N HIS A 380 -6.62 15.47 -25.91
CA HIS A 380 -5.68 16.46 -25.39
C HIS A 380 -4.27 15.88 -25.29
N ILE A 381 -4.12 14.68 -24.71
CA ILE A 381 -2.82 14.00 -24.56
C ILE A 381 -2.19 13.67 -25.91
N ASP A 382 -2.98 13.19 -26.87
CA ASP A 382 -2.52 12.90 -28.24
C ASP A 382 -2.11 14.16 -29.02
N SER A 383 -2.66 15.32 -28.68
CA SER A 383 -2.27 16.60 -29.30
C SER A 383 -1.04 17.22 -28.63
N ALA A 384 -0.91 17.07 -27.31
CA ALA A 384 0.19 17.63 -26.53
C ALA A 384 1.47 16.79 -26.61
N TYR A 385 1.36 15.47 -26.84
CA TYR A 385 2.48 14.54 -26.75
C TYR A 385 2.54 13.56 -27.94
N ARG A 386 3.69 12.88 -28.07
CA ARG A 386 3.99 11.92 -29.13
C ARG A 386 3.53 10.55 -28.69
N THR A 387 2.24 10.30 -28.83
CA THR A 387 1.60 9.07 -28.36
C THR A 387 1.56 8.00 -29.43
N ASP A 388 1.64 6.75 -29.01
CA ASP A 388 1.18 5.60 -29.76
C ASP A 388 -0.34 5.48 -29.55
N LYS A 389 -1.10 5.82 -30.58
CA LYS A 389 -2.57 5.90 -30.54
C LYS A 389 -3.26 4.53 -30.47
N VAL A 390 -2.52 3.45 -30.66
CA VAL A 390 -3.04 2.09 -30.56
C VAL A 390 -2.73 1.51 -29.18
N ASN A 391 -1.49 1.64 -28.71
CA ASN A 391 -1.05 1.05 -27.45
C ASN A 391 -1.41 1.93 -26.24
N ARG A 392 -2.70 2.02 -25.94
CA ARG A 392 -3.22 2.69 -24.73
C ARG A 392 -3.61 1.67 -23.66
N THR A 393 -3.20 1.96 -22.43
CA THR A 393 -3.53 1.17 -21.23
C THR A 393 -4.37 2.02 -20.29
N ILE A 394 -5.46 1.48 -19.75
CA ILE A 394 -6.19 2.10 -18.62
C ILE A 394 -6.03 1.23 -17.37
N MET A 395 -5.76 1.87 -16.23
CA MET A 395 -5.46 1.22 -14.96
C MET A 395 -6.26 1.81 -13.81
N GLY A 396 -6.78 0.96 -12.92
CA GLY A 396 -7.60 1.41 -11.79
C GLY A 396 -7.70 0.37 -10.69
N HIS A 397 -8.02 0.85 -9.48
CA HIS A 397 -8.19 0.04 -8.27
C HIS A 397 -9.59 0.22 -7.68
N SER A 398 -10.17 -0.84 -7.10
CA SER A 398 -11.50 -0.76 -6.46
C SER A 398 -12.58 -0.31 -7.45
N LEU A 399 -13.30 0.79 -7.19
CA LEU A 399 -14.19 1.43 -8.16
C LEU A 399 -13.48 1.82 -9.47
N GLY A 400 -12.23 2.26 -9.41
CA GLY A 400 -11.43 2.49 -10.61
C GLY A 400 -11.19 1.19 -11.39
N GLY A 401 -11.03 0.06 -10.69
CA GLY A 401 -10.96 -1.26 -11.30
C GLY A 401 -12.30 -1.67 -11.95
N TYR A 402 -13.42 -1.35 -11.30
CA TYR A 402 -14.75 -1.51 -11.89
C TYR A 402 -14.88 -0.66 -13.18
N PHE A 403 -14.45 0.60 -13.16
CA PHE A 403 -14.47 1.47 -14.33
C PHE A 403 -13.56 0.96 -15.45
N VAL A 404 -12.42 0.35 -15.13
CA VAL A 404 -11.58 -0.33 -16.12
C VAL A 404 -12.34 -1.48 -16.80
N LEU A 405 -13.12 -2.26 -16.03
CA LEU A 405 -14.00 -3.28 -16.60
C LEU A 405 -15.15 -2.67 -17.43
N HIS A 406 -15.71 -1.53 -17.01
CA HIS A 406 -16.67 -0.76 -17.82
C HIS A 406 -16.05 -0.34 -19.15
N ALA A 407 -14.84 0.22 -19.14
CA ALA A 407 -14.09 0.57 -20.35
C ALA A 407 -13.80 -0.64 -21.24
N LEU A 408 -13.56 -1.82 -20.65
CA LEU A 408 -13.43 -3.07 -21.40
C LEU A 408 -14.73 -3.42 -22.15
N THR A 409 -15.91 -3.17 -21.58
CA THR A 409 -17.19 -3.42 -22.28
C THR A 409 -17.35 -2.59 -23.55
N HIS A 410 -16.82 -1.36 -23.58
CA HIS A 410 -16.78 -0.54 -24.79
C HIS A 410 -15.88 -1.14 -25.87
N HIS A 411 -14.71 -1.67 -25.49
CA HIS A 411 -13.83 -2.40 -26.41
C HIS A 411 -14.52 -3.63 -26.98
N LEU A 412 -15.16 -4.44 -26.13
CA LEU A 412 -15.90 -5.63 -26.56
C LEU A 412 -17.12 -5.30 -27.44
N SER A 413 -17.61 -4.06 -27.39
CA SER A 413 -18.69 -3.55 -28.24
C SER A 413 -18.20 -2.86 -29.53
N GLY A 414 -16.89 -2.89 -29.81
CA GLY A 414 -16.29 -2.29 -31.01
C GLY A 414 -15.91 -0.81 -30.89
N GLN A 415 -16.04 -0.19 -29.72
CA GLN A 415 -15.63 1.19 -29.46
C GLN A 415 -14.21 1.23 -28.86
N THR A 416 -13.22 0.76 -29.61
CA THR A 416 -11.86 0.57 -29.10
C THR A 416 -11.08 1.88 -28.97
N ILE A 417 -10.84 2.29 -27.72
CA ILE A 417 -9.93 3.40 -27.36
C ILE A 417 -8.70 2.91 -26.58
N PHE A 418 -8.92 1.91 -25.72
CA PHE A 418 -7.90 1.21 -24.94
C PHE A 418 -7.79 -0.23 -25.43
N THR A 419 -6.57 -0.74 -25.53
CA THR A 419 -6.31 -2.14 -25.92
C THR A 419 -5.76 -2.97 -24.75
N ASN A 420 -5.33 -2.30 -23.68
CA ASN A 420 -4.82 -2.94 -22.47
C ASN A 420 -5.56 -2.40 -21.24
N PHE A 421 -5.92 -3.31 -20.33
CA PHE A 421 -6.75 -3.04 -19.17
C PHE A 421 -6.05 -3.60 -17.93
N VAL A 422 -5.94 -2.81 -16.86
CA VAL A 422 -5.34 -3.24 -15.59
C VAL A 422 -6.30 -2.95 -14.45
N ALA A 423 -6.93 -3.99 -13.92
CA ALA A 423 -7.91 -3.88 -12.85
C ALA A 423 -7.38 -4.52 -11.57
N ALA A 424 -7.08 -3.69 -10.56
CA ALA A 424 -6.68 -4.15 -9.24
C ALA A 424 -7.89 -4.17 -8.30
N SER A 425 -8.22 -5.34 -7.74
CA SER A 425 -9.35 -5.55 -6.81
C SER A 425 -10.63 -4.84 -7.28
N PRO A 426 -11.11 -5.08 -8.51
CA PRO A 426 -12.29 -4.38 -9.02
C PRO A 426 -13.53 -4.69 -8.17
N SER A 427 -14.34 -3.66 -7.93
CA SER A 427 -15.61 -3.77 -7.17
C SER A 427 -16.70 -4.48 -7.97
N ILE A 428 -16.50 -5.76 -8.30
CA ILE A 428 -17.33 -6.56 -9.20
C ILE A 428 -18.80 -6.65 -8.73
N ASP A 429 -19.01 -6.72 -7.41
CA ASP A 429 -20.33 -6.93 -6.82
C ASP A 429 -21.29 -5.74 -6.99
N TYR A 430 -20.77 -4.57 -7.40
CA TYR A 430 -21.54 -3.36 -7.63
C TYR A 430 -22.76 -3.58 -8.53
N HIS A 431 -23.90 -3.00 -8.13
CA HIS A 431 -25.17 -3.10 -8.86
C HIS A 431 -25.56 -4.56 -9.14
N THR A 432 -25.43 -5.42 -8.12
CA THR A 432 -25.75 -6.85 -8.19
C THR A 432 -24.98 -7.55 -9.33
N ASN A 433 -23.65 -7.41 -9.34
CA ASN A 433 -22.77 -8.03 -10.34
C ASN A 433 -23.01 -7.61 -11.80
N TYR A 434 -23.61 -6.43 -12.04
CA TYR A 434 -23.98 -5.95 -13.38
C TYR A 434 -22.88 -6.14 -14.44
N ILE A 435 -21.63 -5.82 -14.07
CA ILE A 435 -20.51 -5.84 -15.01
C ILE A 435 -20.19 -7.24 -15.52
N LEU A 436 -20.42 -8.28 -14.69
CA LEU A 436 -20.22 -9.68 -15.09
C LEU A 436 -21.19 -10.06 -16.21
N ASP A 437 -22.47 -9.74 -16.03
CA ASP A 437 -23.51 -10.10 -16.98
C ASP A 437 -23.33 -9.36 -18.32
N VAL A 438 -22.88 -8.10 -18.28
CA VAL A 438 -22.55 -7.34 -19.50
C VAL A 438 -21.35 -7.95 -20.23
N ILE A 439 -20.25 -8.24 -19.52
CA ILE A 439 -19.05 -8.84 -20.13
C ILE A 439 -19.39 -10.21 -20.71
N GLU A 440 -20.12 -11.06 -19.99
CA GLU A 440 -20.53 -12.38 -20.45
C GLU A 440 -21.34 -12.28 -21.76
N ARG A 441 -22.33 -11.39 -21.80
CA ARG A 441 -23.15 -11.15 -23.00
C ARG A 441 -22.34 -10.64 -24.19
N LEU A 442 -21.42 -9.69 -23.99
CA LEU A 442 -20.63 -9.11 -25.07
C LEU A 442 -19.57 -10.06 -25.58
N ALA A 443 -18.89 -10.77 -24.68
CA ALA A 443 -17.89 -11.75 -25.06
C ALA A 443 -18.52 -12.94 -25.82
N ASN A 444 -19.80 -13.25 -25.59
CA ASN A 444 -20.55 -14.23 -26.37
C ASN A 444 -20.86 -13.80 -27.81
N LYS A 445 -20.79 -12.51 -28.15
CA LYS A 445 -21.12 -11.99 -29.48
C LYS A 445 -19.93 -11.76 -30.41
N GLY A 446 -18.69 -11.78 -29.89
CA GLY A 446 -17.50 -11.34 -30.63
C GLY A 446 -16.70 -12.47 -31.27
N GLU A 447 -16.98 -12.82 -32.53
CA GLU A 447 -16.06 -13.66 -33.33
C GLU A 447 -14.90 -12.84 -33.96
N ASN A 448 -14.97 -11.50 -33.96
CA ASN A 448 -14.01 -10.61 -34.64
C ASN A 448 -13.50 -9.42 -33.78
N ALA A 449 -13.61 -9.48 -32.45
CA ALA A 449 -13.09 -8.40 -31.60
C ALA A 449 -11.55 -8.39 -31.59
N GLU A 450 -10.93 -7.21 -31.73
CA GLU A 450 -9.48 -7.04 -31.59
C GLU A 450 -9.01 -7.57 -30.22
N ARG A 451 -7.83 -8.20 -30.20
CA ARG A 451 -7.29 -8.83 -28.99
C ARG A 451 -7.05 -7.79 -27.90
N ALA A 452 -7.82 -7.88 -26.81
CA ALA A 452 -7.62 -7.07 -25.60
C ALA A 452 -6.69 -7.79 -24.62
N GLY A 453 -5.75 -7.06 -24.02
CA GLY A 453 -4.97 -7.54 -22.87
C GLY A 453 -5.62 -7.11 -21.56
N LEU A 454 -5.86 -8.04 -20.65
CA LEU A 454 -6.41 -7.74 -19.32
C LEU A 454 -5.48 -8.30 -18.24
N PHE A 455 -4.95 -7.43 -17.39
CA PHE A 455 -4.25 -7.82 -16.17
C PHE A 455 -5.16 -7.56 -14.97
N LEU A 456 -5.50 -8.63 -14.26
CA LEU A 456 -6.54 -8.63 -13.24
C LEU A 456 -5.97 -9.21 -11.95
N THR A 457 -6.15 -8.51 -10.82
CA THR A 457 -5.63 -8.98 -9.53
C THR A 457 -6.63 -8.83 -8.40
N ILE A 458 -6.55 -9.67 -7.37
CA ILE A 458 -7.32 -9.55 -6.12
C ILE A 458 -6.51 -10.09 -4.93
N GLY A 459 -6.77 -9.58 -3.74
CA GLY A 459 -6.28 -10.13 -2.47
C GLY A 459 -7.18 -11.27 -2.00
N ALA A 460 -6.61 -12.39 -1.56
CA ALA A 460 -7.42 -13.52 -1.10
C ALA A 460 -8.19 -13.19 0.19
N LEU A 461 -7.72 -12.24 1.00
CA LEU A 461 -8.42 -11.78 2.20
C LEU A 461 -9.63 -10.90 1.90
N GLU A 462 -9.84 -10.52 0.64
CA GLU A 462 -11.06 -9.82 0.19
C GLU A 462 -12.22 -10.79 -0.08
N VAL A 463 -11.90 -12.07 -0.32
CA VAL A 463 -12.87 -13.10 -0.69
C VAL A 463 -13.23 -13.87 0.58
N LEU A 464 -14.50 -13.80 0.97
CA LEU A 464 -15.02 -14.66 2.02
C LEU A 464 -15.25 -16.07 1.44
N GLU A 465 -14.73 -17.11 2.11
CA GLU A 465 -14.80 -18.50 1.63
C GLU A 465 -16.23 -18.98 1.31
N ASP A 466 -17.23 -18.45 2.03
CA ASP A 466 -18.65 -18.84 1.91
C ASP A 466 -19.49 -17.93 1.01
N GLN A 467 -18.88 -16.99 0.26
CA GLN A 467 -19.62 -16.06 -0.60
C GLN A 467 -19.35 -16.30 -2.10
N PRO A 468 -20.33 -16.03 -2.99
CA PRO A 468 -20.10 -16.04 -4.42
C PRO A 468 -18.92 -15.14 -4.79
N ASN A 469 -17.88 -15.74 -5.37
CA ASN A 469 -16.67 -15.02 -5.73
C ASN A 469 -16.81 -14.43 -7.15
N GLY A 470 -17.21 -13.16 -7.23
CA GLY A 470 -17.35 -12.42 -8.49
C GLY A 470 -16.07 -12.41 -9.34
N PHE A 471 -14.89 -12.38 -8.70
CA PHE A 471 -13.60 -12.46 -9.38
C PHE A 471 -13.40 -13.82 -10.07
N LYS A 472 -13.70 -14.92 -9.38
CA LYS A 472 -13.63 -16.26 -9.97
C LYS A 472 -14.57 -16.38 -11.16
N ARG A 473 -15.83 -15.95 -11.01
CA ARG A 473 -16.81 -15.96 -12.12
C ARG A 473 -16.33 -15.11 -13.30
N LEU A 474 -15.75 -13.94 -13.06
CA LEU A 474 -15.16 -13.11 -14.11
C LEU A 474 -14.04 -13.85 -14.87
N THR A 475 -13.11 -14.48 -14.14
CA THR A 475 -12.01 -15.23 -14.78
C THR A 475 -12.52 -16.41 -15.63
N GLU A 476 -13.59 -17.09 -15.19
CA GLU A 476 -14.22 -18.18 -15.94
C GLU A 476 -14.92 -17.69 -17.21
N ILE A 477 -15.59 -16.53 -17.16
CA ILE A 477 -16.19 -15.88 -18.33
C ILE A 477 -15.09 -15.52 -19.36
N LEU A 478 -14.00 -14.91 -18.89
CA LEU A 478 -12.92 -14.42 -19.73
C LEU A 478 -12.07 -15.54 -20.35
N ALA A 479 -11.87 -16.65 -19.64
CA ALA A 479 -11.08 -17.79 -20.13
C ALA A 479 -11.66 -18.43 -21.41
N LYS A 480 -12.95 -18.24 -21.67
CA LYS A 480 -13.65 -18.83 -22.81
C LYS A 480 -13.57 -17.96 -24.08
N LYS A 481 -12.79 -16.86 -24.10
CA LYS A 481 -12.97 -15.71 -25.02
C LYS A 481 -11.66 -15.11 -25.55
N SER A 482 -11.75 -14.26 -26.58
CA SER A 482 -10.63 -13.59 -27.28
C SER A 482 -9.87 -12.53 -26.45
N ILE A 483 -9.94 -12.59 -25.12
CA ILE A 483 -9.30 -11.64 -24.20
C ILE A 483 -8.09 -12.33 -23.57
N ASP A 484 -6.91 -11.78 -23.80
CA ASP A 484 -5.66 -12.28 -23.23
C ASP A 484 -5.60 -11.87 -21.75
N THR A 485 -6.12 -12.73 -20.90
CA THR A 485 -6.33 -12.47 -19.47
C THR A 485 -5.20 -13.06 -18.65
N ASN A 486 -4.50 -12.21 -17.89
CA ASN A 486 -3.57 -12.59 -16.85
C ASN A 486 -4.21 -12.27 -15.50
N ALA A 487 -4.72 -13.28 -14.80
CA ALA A 487 -5.36 -13.13 -13.50
C ALA A 487 -4.47 -13.63 -12.37
N LYS A 488 -4.40 -12.90 -11.25
CA LYS A 488 -3.55 -13.25 -10.09
C LYS A 488 -4.27 -13.01 -8.77
N VAL A 489 -4.25 -14.01 -7.90
CA VAL A 489 -4.75 -13.92 -6.52
C VAL A 489 -3.56 -13.82 -5.57
N TYR A 490 -3.53 -12.77 -4.75
CA TYR A 490 -2.50 -12.55 -3.74
C TYR A 490 -2.95 -13.14 -2.41
N LYS A 491 -2.38 -14.30 -2.04
CA LYS A 491 -2.82 -15.13 -0.90
C LYS A 491 -2.93 -14.39 0.44
N ASP A 492 -1.98 -13.52 0.74
CA ASP A 492 -1.89 -12.89 2.08
C ASP A 492 -2.36 -11.42 2.11
N TRP A 493 -3.01 -10.97 1.03
CA TRP A 493 -3.32 -9.56 0.81
C TRP A 493 -4.81 -9.29 0.93
N GLY A 494 -5.16 -8.11 1.46
CA GLY A 494 -6.50 -7.54 1.42
C GLY A 494 -6.65 -6.51 0.30
N HIS A 495 -7.64 -5.64 0.43
CA HIS A 495 -8.09 -4.74 -0.63
C HIS A 495 -7.06 -3.66 -1.01
N MET A 496 -6.39 -3.04 -0.04
CA MET A 496 -5.49 -1.90 -0.30
C MET A 496 -4.10 -2.36 -0.73
N GLU A 497 -3.70 -3.57 -0.34
CA GLU A 497 -2.39 -4.15 -0.63
C GLU A 497 -2.17 -4.43 -2.13
N THR A 498 -3.24 -4.54 -2.92
CA THR A 498 -3.17 -4.96 -4.34
C THR A 498 -2.85 -3.83 -5.30
N ALA A 499 -3.23 -2.59 -5.01
CA ALA A 499 -3.21 -1.48 -5.96
C ALA A 499 -1.82 -1.20 -6.54
N ILE A 500 -0.89 -0.72 -5.70
CA ILE A 500 0.47 -0.34 -6.12
C ILE A 500 1.22 -1.49 -6.79
N PRO A 501 1.29 -2.70 -6.21
CA PRO A 501 2.03 -3.80 -6.83
C PRO A 501 1.45 -4.21 -8.19
N THR A 502 0.13 -4.14 -8.37
CA THR A 502 -0.50 -4.42 -9.67
C THR A 502 -0.14 -3.40 -10.73
N PHE A 503 -0.15 -2.10 -10.40
CA PHE A 503 0.26 -1.05 -11.34
C PHE A 503 1.76 -1.14 -11.68
N GLU A 504 2.61 -1.35 -10.68
CA GLU A 504 4.04 -1.54 -10.89
C GLU A 504 4.34 -2.77 -11.74
N GLU A 505 3.65 -3.89 -11.50
CA GLU A 505 3.78 -5.10 -12.30
C GLU A 505 3.32 -4.87 -13.75
N ALA A 506 2.21 -4.14 -13.97
CA ALA A 506 1.73 -3.79 -15.31
C ALA A 506 2.75 -2.93 -16.08
N VAL A 507 3.29 -1.89 -15.44
CA VAL A 507 4.37 -1.06 -16.01
C VAL A 507 5.57 -1.93 -16.35
N ARG A 508 6.04 -2.77 -15.41
CA ARG A 508 7.16 -3.68 -15.61
C ARG A 508 6.95 -4.63 -16.79
N GLN A 509 5.77 -5.23 -16.95
CA GLN A 509 5.46 -6.15 -18.03
C GLN A 509 5.57 -5.47 -19.40
N VAL A 510 5.02 -4.26 -19.56
CA VAL A 510 5.12 -3.53 -20.84
C VAL A 510 6.53 -3.06 -21.11
N MET A 511 7.26 -2.57 -20.10
CA MET A 511 8.67 -2.20 -20.25
C MET A 511 9.58 -3.39 -20.63
N HIS A 512 9.14 -4.64 -20.43
CA HIS A 512 9.91 -5.86 -20.70
C HIS A 512 9.43 -6.72 -21.89
N LYS A 513 8.22 -6.50 -22.42
CA LYS A 513 7.60 -7.32 -23.49
C LYS A 513 8.40 -7.46 -24.80
N ASN A 514 9.46 -6.69 -25.04
CA ASN A 514 10.27 -6.78 -26.27
C ASN A 514 11.64 -7.48 -26.14
N ASN A 515 12.02 -7.99 -24.97
CA ASN A 515 13.24 -8.81 -24.89
C ASN A 515 13.06 -10.25 -25.44
N SER A 516 11.82 -10.72 -25.61
CA SER A 516 11.52 -12.07 -26.08
C SER A 516 11.23 -12.18 -27.58
N ARG A 517 11.09 -11.05 -28.31
CA ARG A 517 10.91 -11.05 -29.78
C ARG A 517 12.23 -10.91 -30.56
N LYS A 518 13.37 -10.93 -29.86
CA LYS A 518 14.72 -11.04 -30.45
C LYS A 518 15.39 -12.33 -29.97
N LYS A 519 14.85 -13.46 -30.35
CA LYS A 519 15.58 -14.73 -30.45
C LYS A 519 15.08 -15.50 -31.65
#